data_AF-A0A6I9PGE6-F1
#
_entry.id   AF-A0A6I9PGE6-F1
#
_cell.length_a   1.000
_cell.length_b   1.000
_cell.length_c   1.000
_cell.angle_alpha   90.00
_cell.angle_beta   90.00
_cell.angle_gamma   90.00
#
_symmetry.space_group_name_H-M   'P 1'
#
loop_
_entity.id
_entity.type
_entity.pdbx_description
1 polymer ?
#
loop_
_entity_poly.entity_id
_entity_poly.type
_entity_poly.pdbx_seq_one_letter_code
_entity_poly.pdbx_strand_id
1 'polypeptide(L)'
;CSHEFLLSALQFHHRDPGIVGLLTSDQVPAGRTVYYGMIADGIHTNPAALRIAHRAHPSGLVLVTDAITAMGLPPGRHTLGQQVIEIQGPHAYVAGTTTLSGSIATMDMCVRHFKHASGCSVEEALEAASLHPAQLLGLSHRKGNLDFGSDADLVLLDDTLNVKATFISGEEVWRK
;
A
#
# COMPACT_ATOMS: atom_id res chain seq x y z
N CYS A 1 -4.11 12.42 -5.77
CA CYS A 1 -3.57 11.60 -6.87
C CYS A 1 -4.02 10.17 -6.66
N SER A 2 -4.69 9.58 -7.64
CA SER A 2 -5.24 8.22 -7.62
C SER A 2 -4.13 7.14 -7.60
N HIS A 3 -4.50 5.95 -7.11
CA HIS A 3 -3.68 4.82 -6.66
C HIS A 3 -2.68 4.18 -7.68
N GLU A 4 -2.46 4.78 -8.86
CA GLU A 4 -1.88 4.10 -10.03
C GLU A 4 -0.45 4.53 -10.39
N PHE A 5 0.14 5.49 -9.67
CA PHE A 5 1.27 6.28 -10.18
C PHE A 5 2.59 5.54 -10.42
N LEU A 6 2.77 4.31 -9.95
CA LEU A 6 4.00 3.54 -10.19
C LEU A 6 3.79 2.24 -10.97
N LEU A 7 2.57 1.73 -11.05
CA LEU A 7 2.30 0.47 -11.74
C LEU A 7 1.89 0.65 -13.21
N SER A 8 1.25 1.77 -13.56
CA SER A 8 0.85 2.10 -14.93
C SER A 8 1.53 3.34 -15.49
N ALA A 9 2.50 3.89 -14.77
CA ALA A 9 3.28 5.03 -15.23
C ALA A 9 4.23 4.65 -16.38
N LEU A 10 4.62 5.66 -17.17
CA LEU A 10 5.71 5.53 -18.13
C LEU A 10 6.94 4.94 -17.45
N GLN A 11 7.58 3.99 -18.15
CA GLN A 11 8.78 3.33 -17.65
C GLN A 11 9.86 4.37 -17.35
N PHE A 12 10.50 4.25 -16.18
CA PHE A 12 11.66 5.05 -15.84
C PHE A 12 12.77 4.84 -16.88
N HIS A 13 13.29 5.93 -17.42
CA HIS A 13 14.48 5.92 -18.26
C HIS A 13 15.48 6.97 -17.76
N HIS A 14 16.77 6.65 -17.69
CA HIS A 14 17.78 7.57 -17.14
C HIS A 14 17.89 8.93 -17.85
N ARG A 15 17.48 9.03 -19.13
CA ARG A 15 17.40 10.31 -19.89
C ARG A 15 16.04 11.00 -19.83
N ASP A 16 15.01 10.27 -19.43
CA ASP A 16 13.65 10.77 -19.29
C ASP A 16 13.00 9.98 -18.15
N PRO A 17 13.23 10.41 -16.89
CA PRO A 17 12.80 9.65 -15.72
C PRO A 17 11.28 9.67 -15.57
N GLY A 18 10.58 10.43 -16.41
CA GLY A 18 9.15 10.61 -16.37
C GLY A 18 8.68 10.98 -14.97
N ILE A 19 7.56 10.38 -14.58
CA ILE A 19 6.89 10.72 -13.33
C ILE A 19 7.62 10.19 -12.09
N VAL A 20 8.39 9.11 -12.25
CA VAL A 20 9.20 8.52 -11.18
C VAL A 20 10.30 9.48 -10.74
N GLY A 21 10.79 10.34 -11.66
CA GLY A 21 11.76 11.39 -11.34
C GLY A 21 11.29 12.39 -10.29
N LEU A 22 9.96 12.53 -10.07
CA LEU A 22 9.42 13.41 -9.03
C LEU A 22 9.82 12.97 -7.61
N LEU A 23 10.11 11.68 -7.39
CA LEU A 23 10.50 11.16 -6.09
C LEU A 23 11.80 11.79 -5.56
N THR A 24 12.67 12.27 -6.46
CA THR A 24 13.97 12.87 -6.11
C THR A 24 14.11 14.27 -6.71
N SER A 25 13.00 14.95 -7.00
CA SER A 25 13.03 16.24 -7.69
C SER A 25 13.18 17.41 -6.73
N ASP A 26 14.19 18.25 -6.95
CA ASP A 26 14.38 19.52 -6.23
C ASP A 26 13.38 20.61 -6.66
N GLN A 27 12.53 20.33 -7.65
CA GLN A 27 11.53 21.26 -8.16
C GLN A 27 10.20 21.19 -7.39
N VAL A 28 10.09 20.29 -6.41
CA VAL A 28 8.91 20.22 -5.54
C VAL A 28 8.93 21.43 -4.60
N PRO A 29 7.86 22.25 -4.54
CA PRO A 29 7.80 23.41 -3.66
C PRO A 29 8.06 23.05 -2.20
N ALA A 30 8.82 23.89 -1.50
CA ALA A 30 9.06 23.73 -0.07
C ALA A 30 7.74 23.62 0.71
N GLY A 31 7.70 22.68 1.67
CA GLY A 31 6.50 22.41 2.46
C GLY A 31 5.45 21.53 1.76
N ARG A 32 5.75 20.98 0.57
CA ARG A 32 4.87 20.04 -0.13
C ARG A 32 5.53 18.68 -0.25
N THR A 33 4.85 17.64 0.24
CA THR A 33 5.27 16.24 0.11
C THR A 33 4.62 15.61 -1.13
N VAL A 34 5.38 14.82 -1.89
CA VAL A 34 4.85 14.03 -3.01
C VAL A 34 4.52 12.63 -2.49
N TYR A 35 3.24 12.33 -2.39
CA TYR A 35 2.81 10.97 -2.01
C TYR A 35 2.66 10.07 -3.23
N TYR A 36 3.04 8.81 -3.07
CA TYR A 36 2.94 7.78 -4.11
C TYR A 36 2.51 6.44 -3.53
N GLY A 37 1.59 5.76 -4.23
CA GLY A 37 1.07 4.46 -3.84
C GLY A 37 1.99 3.31 -4.28
N MET A 38 2.17 2.31 -3.42
CA MET A 38 2.83 1.05 -3.77
C MET A 38 2.03 -0.16 -3.29
N ILE A 39 1.85 -1.15 -4.18
CA ILE A 39 1.30 -2.46 -3.85
C ILE A 39 2.47 -3.38 -3.46
N ALA A 40 2.56 -3.70 -2.17
CA ALA A 40 3.64 -4.51 -1.62
C ALA A 40 3.23 -5.97 -1.42
N ASP A 41 2.75 -6.63 -2.46
CA ASP A 41 2.31 -8.04 -2.40
C ASP A 41 3.35 -9.04 -2.94
N GLY A 42 4.47 -8.53 -3.46
CA GLY A 42 5.53 -9.33 -4.09
C GLY A 42 5.22 -9.78 -5.51
N ILE A 43 4.08 -9.37 -6.07
CA ILE A 43 3.61 -9.72 -7.42
C ILE A 43 3.63 -8.46 -8.29
N HIS A 44 2.94 -7.41 -7.84
CA HIS A 44 2.81 -6.15 -8.55
C HIS A 44 4.12 -5.35 -8.50
N THR A 45 4.83 -5.42 -7.38
CA THR A 45 6.08 -4.69 -7.20
C THR A 45 7.21 -5.63 -6.84
N ASN A 46 8.29 -5.60 -7.62
CA ASN A 46 9.52 -6.30 -7.28
C ASN A 46 10.13 -5.74 -5.98
N PRO A 47 10.65 -6.58 -5.06
CA PRO A 47 11.31 -6.12 -3.82
C PRO A 47 12.41 -5.08 -4.03
N ALA A 48 13.15 -5.12 -5.15
CA ALA A 48 14.14 -4.11 -5.48
C ALA A 48 13.51 -2.73 -5.76
N ALA A 49 12.36 -2.69 -6.43
CA ALA A 49 11.63 -1.45 -6.68
C ALA A 49 11.09 -0.85 -5.37
N LEU A 50 10.57 -1.68 -4.45
CA LEU A 50 10.18 -1.23 -3.10
C LEU A 50 11.35 -0.57 -2.37
N ARG A 51 12.55 -1.17 -2.41
CA ARG A 51 13.76 -0.60 -1.80
C ARG A 51 14.17 0.72 -2.44
N ILE A 52 14.17 0.79 -3.77
CA ILE A 52 14.56 2.00 -4.51
C ILE A 52 13.60 3.14 -4.15
N ALA A 53 12.30 2.90 -4.24
CA ALA A 53 11.30 3.90 -3.95
C ALA A 53 11.40 4.38 -2.49
N HIS A 54 11.45 3.45 -1.52
CA HIS A 54 11.58 3.80 -0.10
C HIS A 54 12.84 4.65 0.17
N ARG A 55 14.00 4.30 -0.40
CA ARG A 55 15.22 5.08 -0.21
C ARG A 55 15.19 6.45 -0.89
N ALA A 56 14.46 6.56 -2.00
CA ALA A 56 14.32 7.81 -2.72
C ALA A 56 13.44 8.82 -1.97
N HIS A 57 12.29 8.38 -1.45
CA HIS A 57 11.35 9.28 -0.78
C HIS A 57 10.49 8.59 0.30
N PRO A 58 11.07 8.22 1.46
CA PRO A 58 10.39 7.38 2.45
C PRO A 58 9.09 8.00 2.97
N SER A 59 9.09 9.31 3.25
CA SER A 59 7.93 10.04 3.79
C SER A 59 6.77 10.21 2.81
N GLY A 60 6.99 9.94 1.52
CA GLY A 60 5.94 9.98 0.50
C GLY A 60 5.29 8.62 0.22
N LEU A 61 5.85 7.53 0.74
CA LEU A 61 5.40 6.18 0.41
C LEU A 61 4.09 5.85 1.11
N VAL A 62 3.06 5.52 0.32
CA VAL A 62 1.76 5.07 0.82
C VAL A 62 1.54 3.62 0.39
N LEU A 63 1.37 2.72 1.34
CA LEU A 63 0.98 1.34 1.04
C LEU A 63 -0.49 1.30 0.63
N VAL A 64 -0.76 0.65 -0.49
CA VAL A 64 -2.10 0.39 -1.00
C VAL A 64 -2.22 -1.09 -1.30
N THR A 65 -3.41 -1.66 -1.11
CA THR A 65 -3.65 -3.06 -1.46
C THR A 65 -4.04 -3.21 -2.92
N ASP A 66 -4.70 -2.20 -3.49
CA ASP A 66 -5.43 -2.30 -4.76
C ASP A 66 -6.33 -3.55 -4.80
N ALA A 67 -6.89 -3.89 -3.64
CA ALA A 67 -7.59 -5.13 -3.49
C ALA A 67 -8.97 -5.09 -4.16
N ILE A 68 -9.29 -6.14 -4.88
CA ILE A 68 -10.57 -6.30 -5.58
C ILE A 68 -11.55 -7.11 -4.74
N THR A 69 -12.83 -7.15 -5.14
CA THR A 69 -13.92 -7.88 -4.46
C THR A 69 -13.62 -9.38 -4.24
N ALA A 70 -12.71 -9.93 -5.04
CA ALA A 70 -12.25 -11.32 -4.91
C ALA A 70 -11.31 -11.57 -3.71
N MET A 71 -10.84 -10.51 -3.02
CA MET A 71 -10.07 -10.65 -1.79
C MET A 71 -10.90 -11.39 -0.73
N GLY A 72 -10.40 -12.54 -0.26
CA GLY A 72 -11.10 -13.40 0.70
C GLY A 72 -12.02 -14.46 0.09
N LEU A 73 -12.16 -14.53 -1.23
CA LEU A 73 -12.90 -15.59 -1.91
C LEU A 73 -12.03 -16.81 -2.26
N PRO A 74 -12.62 -18.01 -2.41
CA PRO A 74 -11.89 -19.18 -2.90
C PRO A 74 -11.30 -18.97 -4.31
N PRO A 75 -10.22 -19.69 -4.66
CA PRO A 75 -9.69 -19.70 -6.02
C PRO A 75 -10.75 -20.04 -7.07
N GLY A 76 -10.65 -19.45 -8.26
CA GLY A 76 -11.61 -19.65 -9.34
C GLY A 76 -12.03 -18.35 -10.03
N ARG A 77 -13.11 -18.43 -10.82
CA ARG A 77 -13.63 -17.29 -11.60
C ARG A 77 -14.64 -16.49 -10.81
N HIS A 78 -14.46 -15.17 -10.82
CA HIS A 78 -15.32 -14.20 -10.16
C HIS A 78 -15.60 -13.04 -11.11
N THR A 79 -16.64 -12.26 -10.82
CA THR A 79 -17.02 -11.11 -11.65
C THR A 79 -16.65 -9.81 -10.93
N LEU A 80 -15.91 -8.94 -11.62
CA LEU A 80 -15.59 -7.57 -11.19
C LEU A 80 -16.21 -6.59 -12.19
N GLY A 81 -17.39 -6.07 -11.86
CA GLY A 81 -18.16 -5.25 -12.79
C GLY A 81 -18.56 -6.03 -14.04
N GLN A 82 -18.04 -5.62 -15.20
CA GLN A 82 -18.26 -6.31 -16.49
C GLN A 82 -17.13 -7.29 -16.86
N GLN A 83 -16.05 -7.34 -16.07
CA GLN A 83 -14.90 -8.20 -16.31
C GLN A 83 -15.03 -9.50 -15.52
N VAL A 84 -14.58 -10.61 -16.11
CA VAL A 84 -14.39 -11.87 -15.40
C VAL A 84 -12.92 -11.94 -15.01
N ILE A 85 -12.67 -12.17 -13.72
CA ILE A 85 -11.34 -12.35 -13.15
C ILE A 85 -11.16 -13.80 -12.73
N GLU A 86 -9.94 -14.30 -12.79
CA GLU A 86 -9.58 -15.65 -12.38
C GLU A 86 -8.49 -15.58 -11.29
N ILE A 87 -8.84 -16.07 -10.10
CA ILE A 87 -7.91 -16.15 -8.97
C ILE A 87 -7.12 -17.46 -9.07
N GLN A 88 -5.80 -17.34 -9.15
CA GLN A 88 -4.87 -18.47 -9.18
C GLN A 88 -3.76 -18.25 -8.15
N GLY A 89 -3.84 -18.96 -7.02
CA GLY A 89 -2.94 -18.72 -5.89
C GLY A 89 -3.08 -17.28 -5.38
N PRO A 90 -1.99 -16.50 -5.26
CA PRO A 90 -2.05 -15.11 -4.82
C PRO A 90 -2.36 -14.10 -5.96
N HIS A 91 -2.58 -14.56 -7.19
CA HIS A 91 -2.75 -13.69 -8.36
C HIS A 91 -4.23 -13.56 -8.77
N ALA A 92 -4.61 -12.37 -9.23
CA ALA A 92 -5.88 -12.11 -9.89
C ALA A 92 -5.64 -11.71 -11.35
N TYR A 93 -6.07 -12.53 -12.29
CA TYR A 93 -5.91 -12.28 -13.72
C TYR A 93 -7.23 -11.91 -14.39
N VAL A 94 -7.21 -11.10 -15.44
CA VAL A 94 -8.35 -11.02 -16.37
C VAL A 94 -8.49 -12.39 -17.04
N ALA A 95 -9.68 -12.98 -16.98
CA ALA A 95 -9.92 -14.35 -17.42
C ALA A 95 -9.49 -14.55 -18.89
N GLY A 96 -8.71 -15.60 -19.13
CA GLY A 96 -8.17 -15.90 -20.46
C GLY A 96 -6.92 -15.09 -20.84
N THR A 97 -6.33 -14.32 -19.92
CA THR A 97 -5.10 -13.55 -20.14
C THR A 97 -4.10 -13.75 -19.00
N THR A 98 -2.90 -13.18 -19.14
CA THR A 98 -1.91 -13.06 -18.07
C THR A 98 -1.87 -11.66 -17.46
N THR A 99 -2.85 -10.82 -17.77
CA THR A 99 -2.93 -9.44 -17.28
C THR A 99 -3.48 -9.43 -15.87
N LEU A 100 -2.72 -8.84 -14.93
CA LEU A 100 -3.17 -8.66 -13.55
C LEU A 100 -4.34 -7.67 -13.50
N SER A 101 -5.31 -7.94 -12.62
CA SER A 101 -6.49 -7.10 -12.40
C SER A 101 -6.65 -6.86 -10.91
N GLY A 102 -5.98 -5.81 -10.42
CA GLY A 102 -5.83 -5.52 -8.99
C GLY A 102 -5.18 -6.66 -8.21
N SER A 103 -5.27 -6.62 -6.88
CA SER A 103 -4.69 -7.62 -5.99
C SER A 103 -5.72 -8.30 -5.08
N ILE A 104 -5.29 -9.34 -4.38
CA ILE A 104 -6.03 -9.95 -3.27
C ILE A 104 -5.25 -9.84 -1.94
N ALA A 105 -4.27 -8.94 -1.88
CA ALA A 105 -3.44 -8.71 -0.71
C ALA A 105 -4.20 -7.93 0.38
N THR A 106 -4.02 -8.34 1.63
CA THR A 106 -4.49 -7.58 2.79
C THR A 106 -3.44 -6.54 3.21
N MET A 107 -3.87 -5.51 3.94
CA MET A 107 -2.94 -4.46 4.38
C MET A 107 -1.83 -4.99 5.30
N ASP A 108 -2.14 -5.93 6.20
CA ASP A 108 -1.13 -6.55 7.08
C ASP A 108 -0.10 -7.36 6.29
N MET A 109 -0.50 -8.01 5.18
CA MET A 109 0.42 -8.68 4.28
C MET A 109 1.32 -7.66 3.58
N CYS A 110 0.76 -6.56 3.08
CA CYS A 110 1.53 -5.47 2.46
C CYS A 110 2.56 -4.88 3.43
N VAL A 111 2.18 -4.60 4.68
CA VAL A 111 3.10 -4.08 5.72
C VAL A 111 4.24 -5.05 5.98
N ARG A 112 3.94 -6.34 6.23
CA ARG A 112 4.96 -7.37 6.48
C ARG A 112 5.90 -7.55 5.31
N HIS A 113 5.36 -7.63 4.09
CA HIS A 113 6.15 -7.80 2.89
C HIS A 113 7.01 -6.56 2.59
N PHE A 114 6.45 -5.36 2.73
CA PHE A 114 7.18 -4.11 2.56
C PHE A 114 8.36 -4.03 3.52
N LYS A 115 8.13 -4.24 4.83
CA LYS A 115 9.18 -4.26 5.85
C LYS A 115 10.29 -5.24 5.50
N HIS A 116 9.94 -6.47 5.12
CA HIS A 116 10.91 -7.49 4.75
C HIS A 116 11.70 -7.10 3.48
N ALA A 117 11.02 -6.59 2.46
CA ALA A 117 11.63 -6.23 1.19
C ALA A 117 12.54 -4.99 1.30
N SER A 118 12.10 -3.96 2.03
CA SER A 118 12.78 -2.67 2.17
C SER A 118 13.90 -2.71 3.20
N GLY A 119 13.75 -3.52 4.26
CA GLY A 119 14.60 -3.51 5.44
C GLY A 119 14.34 -2.31 6.37
N CYS A 120 13.22 -1.61 6.20
CA CYS A 120 12.83 -0.48 7.03
C CYS A 120 12.45 -0.93 8.47
N SER A 121 12.32 0.04 9.36
CA SER A 121 11.84 -0.19 10.71
C SER A 121 10.36 -0.62 10.73
N VAL A 122 9.87 -1.08 11.89
CA VAL A 122 8.44 -1.40 12.05
C VAL A 122 7.62 -0.13 11.91
N GLU A 123 8.10 0.95 12.51
CA GLU A 123 7.50 2.28 12.51
C GLU A 123 7.35 2.80 11.07
N GLU A 124 8.42 2.80 10.27
CA GLU A 124 8.39 3.23 8.87
C GLU A 124 7.37 2.42 8.03
N ALA A 125 7.27 1.11 8.27
CA ALA A 125 6.30 0.27 7.58
C ALA A 125 4.84 0.57 7.99
N LEU A 126 4.60 0.85 9.27
CA LEU A 126 3.30 1.22 9.79
C LEU A 126 2.90 2.64 9.38
N GLU A 127 3.83 3.59 9.37
CA GLU A 127 3.63 4.96 8.89
C GLU A 127 3.17 4.96 7.43
N ALA A 128 3.81 4.15 6.58
CA ALA A 128 3.40 3.99 5.18
C ALA A 128 1.97 3.46 5.00
N ALA A 129 1.43 2.71 5.97
CA ALA A 129 0.07 2.19 5.94
C ALA A 129 -0.95 3.04 6.72
N SER A 130 -0.51 4.03 7.51
CA SER A 130 -1.38 4.77 8.43
C SER A 130 -1.11 6.27 8.44
N LEU A 131 0.06 6.71 8.88
CA LEU A 131 0.43 8.12 8.98
C LEU A 131 0.49 8.82 7.63
N HIS A 132 1.23 8.28 6.65
CA HIS A 132 1.37 8.87 5.33
C HIS A 132 0.03 9.02 4.59
N PRO A 133 -0.85 7.99 4.52
CA PRO A 133 -2.18 8.19 3.94
C PRO A 133 -3.01 9.21 4.73
N ALA A 134 -2.91 9.26 6.06
CA ALA A 134 -3.60 10.29 6.84
C ALA A 134 -3.08 11.71 6.54
N GLN A 135 -1.78 11.90 6.38
CA GLN A 135 -1.19 13.19 5.99
C GLN A 135 -1.60 13.59 4.57
N LEU A 136 -1.56 12.65 3.61
CA LEU A 136 -2.03 12.86 2.23
C LEU A 136 -3.50 13.34 2.20
N LEU A 137 -4.35 12.78 3.06
CA LEU A 137 -5.77 13.12 3.14
C LEU A 137 -6.07 14.31 4.05
N GLY A 138 -5.07 14.92 4.70
CA GLY A 138 -5.26 16.00 5.67
C GLY A 138 -5.92 15.57 6.99
N LEU A 139 -5.89 14.27 7.30
CA LEU A 139 -6.50 13.64 8.47
C LEU A 139 -5.52 13.37 9.60
N SER A 140 -4.23 13.69 9.43
CA SER A 140 -3.18 13.38 10.42
C SER A 140 -3.35 14.08 11.77
N HIS A 141 -4.27 15.05 11.90
CA HIS A 141 -4.64 15.65 13.17
C HIS A 141 -5.55 14.76 14.03
N ARG A 142 -6.06 13.65 13.47
CA ARG A 142 -7.01 12.72 14.11
C ARG A 142 -6.80 11.25 13.79
N LYS A 143 -6.10 10.91 12.71
CA LYS A 143 -5.94 9.54 12.19
C LYS A 143 -4.47 9.25 11.90
N GLY A 144 -4.10 7.97 11.93
CA GLY A 144 -2.78 7.51 11.51
C GLY A 144 -1.65 7.80 12.51
N ASN A 145 -1.99 8.16 13.74
CA ASN A 145 -1.05 8.38 14.85
C ASN A 145 -1.68 7.86 16.17
N LEU A 146 -0.87 7.84 17.23
CA LEU A 146 -1.28 7.46 18.59
C LEU A 146 -1.20 8.65 19.56
N ASP A 147 -1.54 9.85 19.10
CA ASP A 147 -1.49 11.07 19.91
C ASP A 147 -2.80 11.30 20.69
N PHE A 148 -2.69 11.99 21.82
CA PHE A 148 -3.86 12.40 22.58
C PHE A 148 -4.80 13.28 21.75
N GLY A 149 -6.08 12.93 21.74
CA GLY A 149 -7.11 13.65 20.98
C GLY A 149 -7.37 13.09 19.57
N SER A 150 -6.59 12.10 19.12
CA SER A 150 -6.89 11.35 17.90
C SER A 150 -8.02 10.33 18.09
N ASP A 151 -8.65 9.93 16.98
CA ASP A 151 -9.67 8.88 16.98
C ASP A 151 -9.01 7.55 17.42
N ALA A 152 -9.66 6.81 18.32
CA ALA A 152 -9.14 5.52 18.82
C ALA A 152 -9.37 4.38 17.81
N ASP A 153 -8.85 4.55 16.60
CA ASP A 153 -8.79 3.55 15.54
C ASP A 153 -7.43 2.85 15.61
N LEU A 154 -7.42 1.64 16.19
CA LEU A 154 -6.19 0.97 16.61
C LEU A 154 -6.13 -0.44 16.05
N VAL A 155 -4.90 -0.92 15.85
CA VAL A 155 -4.62 -2.31 15.54
C VAL A 155 -3.64 -2.87 16.57
N LEU A 156 -3.98 -4.00 17.16
CA LEU A 156 -3.08 -4.74 18.03
C LEU A 156 -2.34 -5.79 17.18
N LEU A 157 -1.02 -5.73 17.19
CA LEU A 157 -0.14 -6.61 16.42
C LEU A 157 0.71 -7.48 17.35
N ASP A 158 1.09 -8.67 16.88
CA ASP A 158 2.17 -9.45 17.51
C ASP A 158 3.57 -9.02 17.00
N ASP A 159 4.63 -9.61 17.55
CA ASP A 159 6.03 -9.30 17.18
C ASP A 159 6.36 -9.57 15.71
N THR A 160 5.52 -10.35 15.03
CA THR A 160 5.65 -10.65 13.60
C THR A 160 4.69 -9.84 12.73
N LEU A 161 4.03 -8.84 13.33
CA LEU A 161 3.05 -7.93 12.72
C LEU A 161 1.79 -8.62 12.20
N ASN A 162 1.38 -9.75 12.79
CA ASN A 162 0.03 -10.26 12.53
C ASN A 162 -1.00 -9.54 13.40
N VAL A 163 -2.17 -9.29 12.84
CA VAL A 163 -3.29 -8.66 13.55
C VAL A 163 -3.87 -9.62 14.60
N LYS A 164 -4.02 -9.10 15.82
CA LYS A 164 -4.59 -9.79 16.99
C LYS A 164 -5.94 -9.22 17.39
N ALA A 165 -6.13 -7.91 17.25
CA ALA A 165 -7.39 -7.23 17.46
C ALA A 165 -7.44 -5.91 16.67
N THR A 166 -8.64 -5.43 16.37
CA THR A 166 -8.88 -4.14 15.72
C THR A 166 -9.93 -3.36 16.50
N PHE A 167 -9.69 -2.07 16.65
CA PHE A 167 -10.58 -1.14 17.35
C PHE A 167 -10.97 -0.01 16.40
N ILE A 168 -12.25 0.38 16.43
CA ILE A 168 -12.78 1.53 15.68
C ILE A 168 -13.53 2.43 16.64
N SER A 169 -13.16 3.72 16.69
CA SER A 169 -13.70 4.69 17.66
C SER A 169 -13.63 4.19 19.11
N GLY A 170 -12.60 3.42 19.46
CA GLY A 170 -12.40 2.87 20.80
C GLY A 170 -13.12 1.54 21.08
N GLU A 171 -13.98 1.07 20.16
CA GLU A 171 -14.70 -0.19 20.32
C GLU A 171 -13.95 -1.33 19.64
N GLU A 172 -13.83 -2.48 20.31
CA GLU A 172 -13.26 -3.69 19.71
C GLU A 172 -14.24 -4.25 18.67
N VAL A 173 -13.84 -4.26 17.39
CA VAL A 173 -14.66 -4.74 16.27
C VAL A 173 -14.22 -6.10 15.76
N TRP A 174 -13.01 -6.55 16.13
CA TRP A 174 -12.46 -7.82 15.67
C TRP A 174 -11.36 -8.34 16.61
N ARG A 175 -11.29 -9.66 16.77
CA ARG A 175 -10.25 -10.36 17.54
C ARG A 175 -9.97 -11.75 16.94
N LYS A 176 -8.69 -12.15 16.97
CA LYS A 176 -8.21 -13.47 16.55
C LYS A 176 -8.31 -14.52 17.64
#